data_AF-A0AAJ6FYU6-F1
#
_entry.id   AF-A0AAJ6FYU6-F1
#
_cell.length_a   1.000
_cell.length_b   1.000
_cell.length_c   1.000
_cell.angle_alpha   90.00
_cell.angle_beta   90.00
_cell.angle_gamma   90.00
#
_symmetry.space_group_name_H-M   'P 1'
#
loop_
_entity.id
_entity.type
_entity.pdbx_description
1 polymer ?
#
loop_
_entity_poly.entity_id
_entity_poly.type
_entity_poly.pdbx_seq_one_letter_code
_entity_poly.pdbx_strand_id
1 'polypeptide(L)'
;MNALRSDHPKQICENILIGGRRYNIEHRILPSENALADRLLARGIELTEAYDELHDKLHAHPHAQQVFLGLVLSTAAFWSPEKIARARAARGDLGTVNQQIAKKAAELAGLLQQRSDLHNTSGFSADTHYHVCEVIEAAAKSNHLFTSYVQERLDALHGQFDLKYWPSLSDFLLELASDAEDAVMEATDPLTAAATVASRPSRADFIKALLAAIDENSERNHGQLPNDFKVTDNTLASLASCVLDLGAEDLVDGPYVKRLRQRERDGAK
;
A
#
# COMPACT_ATOMS: atom_id res chain seq x y z
N MET A 1 27.52 43.14 -18.58
CA MET A 1 27.24 42.61 -17.23
C MET A 1 25.73 42.56 -17.04
N ASN A 2 25.10 41.43 -17.36
CA ASN A 2 23.68 41.22 -17.06
C ASN A 2 23.58 40.81 -15.60
N ALA A 3 22.85 41.59 -14.81
CA ALA A 3 22.45 41.19 -13.46
C ALA A 3 21.65 39.88 -13.56
N LEU A 4 22.17 38.82 -12.97
CA LEU A 4 21.44 37.58 -12.69
C LEU A 4 20.19 37.98 -11.89
N ARG A 5 19.01 37.88 -12.51
CA ARG A 5 17.77 37.89 -11.75
C ARG A 5 17.81 36.66 -10.85
N SER A 6 17.96 36.88 -9.55
CA SER A 6 17.63 35.86 -8.56
C SER A 6 16.13 35.60 -8.72
N ASP A 7 15.76 34.49 -9.35
CA ASP A 7 14.36 34.08 -9.39
C ASP A 7 13.88 33.91 -7.95
N HIS A 8 12.69 34.42 -7.65
CA HIS A 8 12.12 34.33 -6.30
C HIS A 8 11.88 32.84 -5.96
N PRO A 9 12.19 32.33 -4.75
CA PRO A 9 12.00 30.92 -4.39
C PRO A 9 10.64 30.32 -4.79
N LYS A 10 9.57 31.07 -4.56
CA LYS A 10 8.22 30.78 -5.06
C LYS A 10 8.17 30.49 -6.57
N GLN A 11 8.73 31.37 -7.40
CA GLN A 11 8.74 31.18 -8.87
C GLN A 11 9.50 29.91 -9.26
N ILE A 12 10.58 29.58 -8.54
CA ILE A 12 11.34 28.35 -8.78
C ILE A 12 10.46 27.12 -8.49
N CYS A 13 9.79 27.08 -7.34
CA CYS A 13 8.84 26.01 -7.00
C CYS A 13 7.70 25.90 -8.03
N GLU A 14 7.07 27.01 -8.39
CA GLU A 14 5.96 27.04 -9.34
C GLU A 14 6.41 26.58 -10.74
N ASN A 15 7.61 26.97 -11.18
CA ASN A 15 8.19 26.52 -12.45
C ASN A 15 8.44 24.99 -12.46
N ILE A 16 8.84 24.41 -11.33
CA ILE A 16 8.98 22.95 -11.20
C ILE A 16 7.60 22.28 -11.37
N LEU A 17 6.56 22.79 -10.69
CA LEU A 17 5.20 22.26 -10.80
C LEU A 17 4.66 22.37 -12.24
N ILE A 18 4.85 23.52 -12.89
CA ILE A 18 4.45 23.76 -14.28
C ILE A 18 5.19 22.80 -15.22
N GLY A 19 6.50 22.64 -15.03
CA GLY A 19 7.33 21.74 -15.82
C GLY A 19 6.90 20.28 -15.69
N GLY A 20 6.69 19.79 -14.46
CA GLY A 20 6.20 18.44 -14.19
C GLY A 20 4.82 18.19 -14.79
N ARG A 21 3.89 19.14 -14.64
CA ARG A 21 2.56 19.07 -15.24
C ARG A 21 2.62 18.96 -16.77
N ARG A 22 3.47 19.78 -17.42
CA ARG A 22 3.66 19.72 -18.88
C ARG A 22 4.15 18.34 -19.31
N TYR A 23 5.16 17.80 -18.63
CA TYR A 23 5.68 16.46 -18.88
C TYR A 23 4.58 15.40 -18.76
N ASN A 24 3.79 15.43 -17.68
CA ASN A 24 2.68 14.50 -17.46
C ASN A 24 1.59 14.57 -18.54
N ILE A 25 1.25 15.78 -19.01
CA ILE A 25 0.27 15.97 -20.10
C ILE A 25 0.81 15.42 -21.42
N GLU A 26 2.06 15.73 -21.76
CA GLU A 26 2.71 15.24 -23.00
C GLU A 26 2.76 13.71 -23.04
N HIS A 27 3.02 13.07 -21.89
CA HIS A 27 3.12 11.62 -21.77
C HIS A 27 1.80 10.92 -21.42
N ARG A 28 0.72 11.69 -21.18
CA ARG A 28 -0.61 11.19 -20.79
C ARG A 28 -0.60 10.34 -19.51
N ILE A 29 0.16 10.77 -18.52
CA ILE A 29 0.30 10.10 -17.22
C ILE A 29 -0.13 11.00 -16.07
N LEU A 30 -0.36 10.39 -14.90
CA LEU A 30 -0.54 11.07 -13.60
C LEU A 30 -1.52 12.27 -13.61
N PRO A 31 -2.75 12.12 -14.15
CA PRO A 31 -3.73 13.21 -14.19
C PRO A 31 -4.13 13.70 -12.79
N SER A 32 -4.08 12.84 -11.78
CA SER A 32 -4.34 13.20 -10.38
C SER A 32 -3.27 14.14 -9.82
N GLU A 33 -1.99 13.93 -10.15
CA GLU A 33 -0.91 14.83 -9.74
C GLU A 33 -1.02 16.18 -10.45
N ASN A 34 -1.45 16.20 -11.72
CA ASN A 34 -1.68 17.46 -12.45
C ASN A 34 -2.76 18.33 -11.78
N ALA A 35 -3.86 17.72 -11.34
CA ALA A 35 -4.92 18.43 -10.61
C ALA A 35 -4.42 18.99 -9.28
N LEU A 36 -3.54 18.27 -8.58
CA LEU A 36 -2.91 18.73 -7.34
C LEU A 36 -1.89 19.85 -7.59
N ALA A 37 -1.12 19.77 -8.67
CA ALA A 37 -0.21 20.83 -9.07
C ALA A 37 -0.99 22.12 -9.40
N ASP A 38 -2.09 22.02 -10.14
CA ASP A 38 -2.97 23.15 -10.43
C ASP A 38 -3.52 23.79 -9.14
N ARG A 39 -3.86 22.97 -8.14
CA ARG A 39 -4.30 23.44 -6.81
C ARG A 39 -3.19 24.19 -6.06
N LEU A 40 -1.97 23.65 -6.04
CA LEU A 40 -0.83 24.32 -5.40
C LEU A 40 -0.51 25.66 -6.07
N LEU A 41 -0.53 25.71 -7.41
CA LEU A 41 -0.33 26.94 -8.19
C LEU A 41 -1.40 27.98 -7.88
N ALA A 42 -2.67 27.58 -7.80
CA ALA A 42 -3.77 28.48 -7.45
C ALA A 42 -3.68 29.04 -6.03
N ARG A 43 -3.12 28.27 -5.09
CA ARG A 43 -2.92 28.64 -3.68
C ARG A 43 -1.49 29.12 -3.36
N GLY A 44 -0.71 29.49 -4.38
CA GLY A 44 0.71 29.82 -4.22
C GLY A 44 1.03 30.98 -3.27
N ILE A 45 0.05 31.82 -2.88
CA ILE A 45 0.24 32.86 -1.85
C ILE A 45 0.45 32.21 -0.48
N GLU A 46 -0.36 31.20 -0.14
CA GLU A 46 -0.32 30.48 1.15
C GLU A 46 0.97 29.66 1.31
N LEU A 47 1.64 29.38 0.19
CA LEU A 47 2.84 28.56 0.13
C LEU A 47 4.13 29.40 0.05
N THR A 48 4.06 30.71 0.16
CA THR A 48 5.24 31.59 0.00
C THR A 48 6.36 31.21 0.99
N GLU A 49 6.06 31.18 2.29
CA GLU A 49 7.05 30.82 3.32
C GLU A 49 7.52 29.36 3.18
N ALA A 50 6.62 28.47 2.78
CA ALA A 50 6.94 27.07 2.52
C ALA A 50 7.94 26.93 1.36
N TYR A 51 7.74 27.68 0.28
CA TYR A 51 8.62 27.68 -0.88
C TYR A 51 9.96 28.34 -0.60
N ASP A 52 9.99 29.40 0.23
CA ASP A 52 11.24 30.00 0.70
C ASP A 52 12.07 28.97 1.49
N GLU A 53 11.46 28.28 2.47
CA GLU A 53 12.16 27.24 3.25
C GLU A 53 12.66 26.08 2.37
N LEU A 54 11.82 25.58 1.46
CA LEU A 54 12.20 24.48 0.57
C LEU A 54 13.37 24.87 -0.32
N HIS A 55 13.36 26.08 -0.88
CA HIS A 55 14.46 26.56 -1.70
C HIS A 55 15.73 26.73 -0.86
N ASP A 56 15.64 27.40 0.29
CA ASP A 56 16.79 27.62 1.18
C ASP A 56 17.49 26.30 1.55
N LYS A 57 16.72 25.23 1.79
CA LYS A 57 17.25 23.93 2.20
C LYS A 57 17.69 23.03 1.05
N LEU A 58 17.07 23.15 -0.13
CA LEU A 58 17.24 22.17 -1.22
C LEU A 58 17.93 22.73 -2.47
N HIS A 59 18.10 24.04 -2.61
CA HIS A 59 18.65 24.65 -3.84
C HIS A 59 20.08 24.18 -4.17
N ALA A 60 20.87 23.83 -3.15
CA ALA A 60 22.23 23.33 -3.32
C ALA A 60 22.29 21.87 -3.81
N HIS A 61 21.17 21.14 -3.75
CA HIS A 61 21.09 19.73 -4.11
C HIS A 61 20.33 19.57 -5.43
N PRO A 62 20.99 19.13 -6.51
CA PRO A 62 20.33 18.91 -7.80
C PRO A 62 19.10 18.02 -7.66
N HIS A 63 18.00 18.44 -8.27
CA HIS A 63 16.72 17.72 -8.29
C HIS A 63 15.99 17.55 -6.95
N ALA A 64 16.60 17.79 -5.78
CA ALA A 64 15.98 17.53 -4.49
C ALA A 64 14.66 18.32 -4.28
N GLN A 65 14.62 19.57 -4.72
CA GLN A 65 13.39 20.38 -4.69
C GLN A 65 12.28 19.83 -5.60
N GLN A 66 12.66 19.31 -6.78
CA GLN A 66 11.72 18.64 -7.69
C GLN A 66 11.19 17.33 -7.10
N VAL A 67 12.08 16.54 -6.50
CA VAL A 67 11.72 15.28 -5.83
C VAL A 67 10.75 15.56 -4.70
N PHE A 68 11.06 16.50 -3.80
CA PHE A 68 10.20 16.83 -2.67
C PHE A 68 8.79 17.25 -3.13
N LEU A 69 8.69 18.15 -4.11
CA LEU A 69 7.39 18.55 -4.67
C LEU A 69 6.67 17.38 -5.33
N GLY A 70 7.39 16.50 -6.03
CA GLY A 70 6.85 15.25 -6.56
C GLY A 70 6.28 14.33 -5.47
N LEU A 71 6.96 14.18 -4.33
CA LEU A 71 6.48 13.41 -3.18
C LEU A 71 5.21 14.00 -2.58
N VAL A 72 5.11 15.32 -2.50
CA VAL A 72 3.89 16.00 -2.04
C VAL A 72 2.71 15.67 -2.97
N LEU A 73 2.91 15.75 -4.28
CA LEU A 73 1.88 15.46 -5.27
C LEU A 73 1.48 13.98 -5.27
N SER A 74 2.46 13.06 -5.31
CA SER A 74 2.20 11.63 -5.34
C SER A 74 1.54 11.16 -4.04
N THR A 75 2.02 11.63 -2.88
CA THR A 75 1.39 11.30 -1.59
C THR A 75 -0.05 11.76 -1.56
N ALA A 76 -0.35 12.98 -2.02
CA ALA A 76 -1.71 13.50 -2.03
C ALA A 76 -2.61 12.80 -3.06
N ALA A 77 -2.06 12.33 -4.19
CA ALA A 77 -2.80 11.61 -5.21
C ALA A 77 -3.21 10.20 -4.74
N PHE A 78 -2.32 9.50 -4.05
CA PHE A 78 -2.47 8.08 -3.73
C PHE A 78 -2.83 7.80 -2.26
N TRP A 79 -2.54 8.72 -1.34
CA TRP A 79 -2.88 8.64 0.08
C TRP A 79 -3.69 9.85 0.56
N SER A 80 -4.63 10.33 -0.27
CA SER A 80 -5.67 11.26 0.19
C SER A 80 -6.54 10.61 1.29
N PRO A 81 -7.25 11.39 2.13
CA PRO A 81 -8.10 10.84 3.19
C PRO A 81 -9.09 9.79 2.68
N GLU A 82 -9.65 9.99 1.48
CA GLU A 82 -10.54 9.02 0.84
C GLU A 82 -9.80 7.72 0.46
N LYS A 83 -8.62 7.83 -0.15
CA LYS A 83 -7.82 6.65 -0.55
C LYS A 83 -7.36 5.85 0.66
N ILE A 84 -6.95 6.53 1.73
CA ILE A 84 -6.60 5.90 3.01
C ILE A 84 -7.80 5.18 3.60
N ALA A 85 -8.99 5.81 3.60
CA ALA A 85 -10.21 5.17 4.08
C ALA A 85 -10.55 3.91 3.28
N ARG A 86 -10.41 3.95 1.95
CA ARG A 86 -10.58 2.77 1.08
C ARG A 86 -9.57 1.67 1.39
N ALA A 87 -8.29 2.01 1.59
CA ALA A 87 -7.26 1.04 1.94
C ALA A 87 -7.55 0.34 3.28
N ARG A 88 -8.07 1.09 4.27
CA ARG A 88 -8.49 0.52 5.55
C ARG A 88 -9.71 -0.39 5.42
N ALA A 89 -10.69 0.03 4.64
CA ALA A 89 -11.85 -0.81 4.34
C ALA A 89 -11.41 -2.12 3.68
N ALA A 90 -10.56 -2.04 2.65
CA ALA A 90 -10.01 -3.22 1.98
C ALA A 90 -9.24 -4.15 2.95
N ARG A 91 -8.45 -3.60 3.88
CA ARG A 91 -7.79 -4.41 4.94
C ARG A 91 -8.81 -5.12 5.84
N GLY A 92 -9.87 -4.43 6.24
CA GLY A 92 -10.96 -5.01 7.05
C GLY A 92 -11.74 -6.08 6.29
N ASP A 93 -12.02 -5.84 5.01
CA ASP A 93 -12.69 -6.77 4.11
C ASP A 93 -11.84 -8.03 3.93
N LEU A 94 -10.52 -7.88 3.72
CA LEU A 94 -9.60 -9.01 3.60
C LEU A 94 -9.56 -9.85 4.88
N GLY A 95 -9.51 -9.21 6.06
CA GLY A 95 -9.61 -9.92 7.34
C GLY A 95 -10.95 -10.66 7.50
N THR A 96 -12.04 -10.06 7.05
CA THR A 96 -13.37 -10.71 7.03
C THR A 96 -13.40 -11.90 6.10
N VAL A 97 -12.77 -11.80 4.91
CA VAL A 97 -12.63 -12.90 3.95
C VAL A 97 -11.84 -14.05 4.58
N ASN A 98 -10.71 -13.77 5.21
CA ASN A 98 -9.90 -14.80 5.89
C ASN A 98 -10.68 -15.52 7.00
N GLN A 99 -11.42 -14.79 7.84
CA GLN A 99 -12.30 -15.41 8.85
C GLN A 99 -13.38 -16.31 8.22
N GLN A 100 -13.93 -15.91 7.07
CA GLN A 100 -14.91 -16.74 6.36
C GLN A 100 -14.26 -17.98 5.73
N ILE A 101 -13.06 -17.85 5.17
CA ILE A 101 -12.28 -18.99 4.65
C ILE A 101 -12.01 -19.98 5.79
N ALA A 102 -11.46 -19.52 6.91
CA ALA A 102 -11.17 -20.35 8.08
C ALA A 102 -12.38 -21.17 8.53
N LYS A 103 -13.50 -20.48 8.79
CA LYS A 103 -14.75 -21.13 9.22
C LYS A 103 -15.25 -22.16 8.21
N LYS A 104 -15.35 -21.78 6.93
CA LYS A 104 -15.95 -22.65 5.90
C LYS A 104 -15.05 -23.85 5.59
N ALA A 105 -13.74 -23.65 5.59
CA ALA A 105 -12.77 -24.71 5.38
C ALA A 105 -12.83 -25.74 6.52
N ALA A 106 -12.91 -25.29 7.78
CA ALA A 106 -13.08 -26.17 8.94
C ALA A 106 -14.42 -26.94 8.92
N GLU A 107 -15.53 -26.28 8.58
CA GLU A 107 -16.84 -26.92 8.42
C GLU A 107 -16.80 -27.99 7.31
N LEU A 108 -16.19 -27.68 6.17
CA LEU A 108 -16.06 -28.63 5.05
C LEU A 108 -15.12 -29.79 5.39
N ALA A 109 -14.02 -29.54 6.10
CA ALA A 109 -13.13 -30.61 6.57
C ALA A 109 -13.90 -31.63 7.43
N GLY A 110 -14.72 -31.16 8.38
CA GLY A 110 -15.56 -32.02 9.20
C GLY A 110 -16.52 -32.88 8.36
N LEU A 111 -17.14 -32.31 7.33
CA LEU A 111 -18.01 -33.05 6.40
C LEU A 111 -17.24 -34.07 5.56
N LEU A 112 -16.02 -33.72 5.11
CA LEU A 112 -15.15 -34.64 4.35
C LEU A 112 -14.70 -35.82 5.21
N GLN A 113 -14.36 -35.58 6.48
CA GLN A 113 -14.04 -36.63 7.43
C GLN A 113 -15.24 -37.54 7.68
N GLN A 114 -16.41 -36.97 7.98
CA GLN A 114 -17.65 -37.73 8.17
C GLN A 114 -17.99 -38.58 6.95
N ARG A 115 -17.82 -38.02 5.74
CA ARG A 115 -18.01 -38.75 4.48
C ARG A 115 -17.05 -39.95 4.41
N SER A 116 -15.76 -39.73 4.67
CA SER A 116 -14.74 -40.78 4.69
C SER A 116 -15.10 -41.92 5.65
N ASP A 117 -15.54 -41.58 6.87
CA ASP A 117 -15.96 -42.56 7.88
C ASP A 117 -17.15 -43.40 7.38
N LEU A 118 -18.14 -42.77 6.73
CA LEU A 118 -19.29 -43.45 6.16
C LEU A 118 -18.90 -44.37 4.99
N HIS A 119 -18.00 -43.97 4.10
CA HIS A 119 -17.49 -44.85 3.03
C HIS A 119 -16.86 -46.13 3.60
N ASN A 120 -16.18 -46.01 4.74
CA ASN A 120 -15.48 -47.12 5.37
C ASN A 120 -16.38 -48.02 6.22
N THR A 121 -17.55 -47.54 6.67
CA THR A 121 -18.35 -48.24 7.70
C THR A 121 -19.79 -48.54 7.30
N SER A 122 -20.39 -47.76 6.39
CA SER A 122 -21.84 -47.82 6.11
C SER A 122 -22.25 -48.90 5.10
N GLY A 123 -21.29 -49.47 4.37
CA GLY A 123 -21.56 -50.36 3.23
C GLY A 123 -22.03 -49.63 1.96
N PHE A 124 -22.10 -48.30 1.99
CA PHE A 124 -22.40 -47.47 0.83
C PHE A 124 -21.14 -46.75 0.32
N SER A 125 -21.01 -46.64 -0.99
CA SER A 125 -20.00 -45.83 -1.66
C SER A 125 -20.65 -44.73 -2.51
N ALA A 126 -19.93 -43.63 -2.67
CA ALA A 126 -20.27 -42.53 -3.57
C ALA A 126 -19.10 -42.28 -4.54
N ASP A 127 -19.41 -41.93 -5.79
CA ASP A 127 -18.43 -41.61 -6.81
C ASP A 127 -17.93 -40.17 -6.63
N THR A 128 -17.04 -39.99 -5.66
CA THR A 128 -16.45 -38.69 -5.32
C THR A 128 -14.95 -38.84 -5.12
N HIS A 129 -14.18 -37.79 -5.38
CA HIS A 129 -12.75 -37.76 -5.07
C HIS A 129 -12.49 -38.13 -3.61
N TYR A 130 -11.59 -39.08 -3.40
CA TYR A 130 -11.13 -39.53 -2.09
C TYR A 130 -9.63 -39.26 -1.87
N HIS A 131 -8.90 -38.91 -2.93
CA HIS A 131 -7.47 -38.62 -2.89
C HIS A 131 -7.14 -37.20 -3.38
N VAL A 132 -6.16 -36.55 -2.73
CA VAL A 132 -5.78 -35.16 -3.04
C VAL A 132 -5.21 -35.00 -4.46
N CYS A 133 -4.45 -35.97 -4.97
CA CYS A 133 -3.89 -35.90 -6.32
C CYS A 133 -4.99 -35.92 -7.39
N GLU A 134 -6.06 -36.70 -7.20
CA GLU A 134 -7.19 -36.71 -8.13
C GLU A 134 -7.87 -35.33 -8.21
N VAL A 135 -7.97 -34.63 -7.06
CA VAL A 135 -8.51 -33.26 -7.00
C VAL A 135 -7.59 -32.30 -7.74
N ILE A 136 -6.27 -32.39 -7.55
CA ILE A 136 -5.27 -31.56 -8.24
C ILE A 136 -5.36 -31.76 -9.75
N GLU A 137 -5.32 -33.01 -10.22
CA GLU A 137 -5.43 -33.36 -11.64
C GLU A 137 -6.74 -32.85 -12.23
N ALA A 138 -7.87 -33.07 -11.54
CA ALA A 138 -9.18 -32.63 -11.99
C ALA A 138 -9.30 -31.09 -12.08
N ALA A 139 -8.78 -30.37 -11.09
CA ALA A 139 -8.78 -28.91 -11.07
C ALA A 139 -7.85 -28.31 -12.15
N ALA A 140 -6.75 -28.99 -12.48
CA ALA A 140 -5.74 -28.51 -13.41
C ALA A 140 -5.98 -28.91 -14.88
N LYS A 141 -7.11 -29.56 -15.21
CA LYS A 141 -7.42 -30.06 -16.57
C LYS A 141 -7.28 -29.00 -17.68
N SER A 142 -7.57 -27.74 -17.40
CA SER A 142 -7.46 -26.63 -18.35
C SER A 142 -6.11 -25.91 -18.32
N ASN A 143 -5.20 -26.28 -17.43
CA ASN A 143 -3.87 -25.69 -17.32
C ASN A 143 -2.88 -26.45 -18.20
N HIS A 144 -2.60 -25.91 -19.39
CA HIS A 144 -1.69 -26.52 -20.36
C HIS A 144 -0.27 -26.78 -19.84
N LEU A 145 0.23 -25.94 -18.92
CA LEU A 145 1.55 -26.14 -18.33
C LEU A 145 1.54 -27.32 -17.37
N PHE A 146 0.45 -27.48 -16.59
CA PHE A 146 0.29 -28.65 -15.74
C PHE A 146 0.19 -29.93 -16.57
N THR A 147 -0.69 -29.97 -17.57
CA THR A 147 -0.91 -31.18 -18.38
C THR A 147 0.32 -31.59 -19.18
N SER A 148 1.10 -30.62 -19.68
CA SER A 148 2.28 -30.91 -20.50
C SER A 148 3.53 -31.26 -19.69
N TYR A 149 3.69 -30.72 -18.48
CA TYR A 149 4.97 -30.82 -17.75
C TYR A 149 4.88 -31.46 -16.37
N VAL A 150 3.71 -31.45 -15.73
CA VAL A 150 3.55 -31.86 -14.34
C VAL A 150 2.75 -33.16 -14.20
N GLN A 151 1.67 -33.30 -14.99
CA GLN A 151 0.68 -34.37 -14.83
C GLN A 151 1.32 -35.77 -14.80
N GLU A 152 2.07 -36.16 -15.84
CA GLU A 152 2.68 -37.50 -15.92
C GLU A 152 3.56 -37.82 -14.69
N ARG A 153 4.27 -36.82 -14.16
CA ARG A 153 5.13 -36.99 -12.97
C ARG A 153 4.33 -37.10 -11.69
N LEU A 154 3.23 -36.35 -11.58
CA LEU A 154 2.32 -36.44 -10.44
C LEU A 154 1.61 -37.78 -10.43
N ASP A 155 1.10 -38.24 -11.59
CA ASP A 155 0.46 -39.55 -11.75
C ASP A 155 1.42 -40.68 -11.36
N ALA A 156 2.68 -40.60 -11.80
CA ALA A 156 3.71 -41.56 -11.44
C ALA A 156 4.03 -41.56 -9.93
N LEU A 157 4.03 -40.39 -9.28
CA LEU A 157 4.26 -40.26 -7.85
C LEU A 157 3.06 -40.79 -7.04
N HIS A 158 1.85 -40.45 -7.48
CA HIS A 158 0.60 -40.95 -6.92
C HIS A 158 0.55 -42.49 -6.97
N GLY A 159 0.94 -43.10 -8.09
CA GLY A 159 0.98 -44.57 -8.22
C GLY A 159 2.08 -45.28 -7.41
N GLN A 160 3.10 -44.56 -6.93
CA GLN A 160 4.22 -45.15 -6.17
C GLN A 160 3.94 -45.31 -4.67
N PHE A 161 3.07 -44.48 -4.10
CA PHE A 161 2.80 -44.44 -2.67
C PHE A 161 1.33 -44.70 -2.39
N ASP A 162 1.04 -45.56 -1.42
CA ASP A 162 -0.34 -45.81 -0.99
C ASP A 162 -0.92 -44.62 -0.19
N LEU A 163 -2.23 -44.68 0.05
CA LEU A 163 -3.01 -43.56 0.61
C LEU A 163 -2.49 -43.04 1.96
N LYS A 164 -1.80 -43.87 2.76
CA LYS A 164 -1.30 -43.48 4.09
C LYS A 164 -0.12 -42.50 4.03
N TYR A 165 0.48 -42.29 2.87
CA TYR A 165 1.59 -41.32 2.69
C TYR A 165 1.10 -39.93 2.28
N TRP A 166 -0.19 -39.78 1.96
CA TRP A 166 -0.77 -38.53 1.50
C TRP A 166 -1.70 -37.95 2.56
N PRO A 167 -1.83 -36.61 2.64
CA PRO A 167 -2.83 -36.00 3.49
C PRO A 167 -4.23 -36.38 3.00
N SER A 168 -5.17 -36.53 3.93
CA SER A 168 -6.57 -36.66 3.56
C SER A 168 -7.11 -35.34 2.99
N LEU A 169 -8.25 -35.40 2.30
CA LEU A 169 -8.95 -34.18 1.89
C LEU A 169 -9.37 -33.32 3.09
N SER A 170 -9.69 -33.96 4.23
CA SER A 170 -9.99 -33.24 5.47
C SER A 170 -8.75 -32.49 5.98
N ASP A 171 -7.59 -33.14 6.02
CA ASP A 171 -6.34 -32.52 6.47
C ASP A 171 -5.96 -31.32 5.58
N PHE A 172 -6.12 -31.46 4.26
CA PHE A 172 -5.86 -30.37 3.32
C PHE A 172 -6.76 -29.15 3.57
N LEU A 173 -8.05 -29.37 3.89
CA LEU A 173 -8.98 -28.29 4.21
C LEU A 173 -8.73 -27.70 5.60
N LEU A 174 -8.28 -28.49 6.57
CA LEU A 174 -7.88 -27.97 7.89
C LEU A 174 -6.65 -27.08 7.80
N GLU A 175 -5.67 -27.42 6.96
CA GLU A 175 -4.51 -26.55 6.74
C GLU A 175 -4.93 -25.19 6.16
N LEU A 176 -5.82 -25.18 5.16
CA LEU A 176 -6.39 -23.93 4.62
C LEU A 176 -7.18 -23.15 5.67
N ALA A 177 -7.81 -23.85 6.62
CA ALA A 177 -8.51 -23.20 7.71
C ALA A 177 -7.54 -22.48 8.66
N SER A 178 -6.46 -23.17 9.05
CA SER A 178 -5.42 -22.65 9.94
C SER A 178 -4.66 -21.49 9.29
N ASP A 179 -4.23 -21.64 8.03
CA ASP A 179 -3.53 -20.58 7.28
C ASP A 179 -4.36 -19.29 7.22
N ALA A 180 -5.66 -19.41 6.96
CA ALA A 180 -6.56 -18.26 6.94
C ALA A 180 -6.84 -17.67 8.34
N GLU A 181 -6.87 -18.50 9.39
CA GLU A 181 -7.03 -18.03 10.78
C GLU A 181 -5.79 -17.25 11.27
N ASP A 182 -4.61 -17.73 10.90
CA ASP A 182 -3.31 -17.16 11.32
C ASP A 182 -2.84 -16.01 10.40
N ALA A 183 -3.57 -15.71 9.33
CA ALA A 183 -3.18 -14.72 8.33
C ALA A 183 -3.04 -13.31 8.93
N VAL A 184 -1.80 -12.79 8.92
CA VAL A 184 -1.47 -11.43 9.38
C VAL A 184 -1.61 -10.43 8.22
N MET A 185 -2.38 -9.36 8.45
CA MET A 185 -2.60 -8.29 7.47
C MET A 185 -1.49 -7.25 7.52
N GLU A 186 -0.49 -7.42 6.66
CA GLU A 186 0.63 -6.50 6.51
C GLU A 186 0.44 -5.57 5.30
N ALA A 187 0.94 -4.33 5.42
CA ALA A 187 0.99 -3.41 4.30
C ALA A 187 2.16 -3.78 3.38
N THR A 188 1.96 -3.71 2.07
CA THR A 188 3.00 -4.07 1.09
C THR A 188 4.04 -2.98 0.88
N ASP A 189 3.81 -1.78 1.42
CA ASP A 189 4.72 -0.64 1.32
C ASP A 189 4.68 0.25 2.59
N PRO A 190 5.77 1.00 2.88
CA PRO A 190 5.87 1.83 4.08
C PRO A 190 4.82 2.95 4.16
N LEU A 191 4.37 3.51 3.03
CA LEU A 191 3.42 4.62 3.02
C LEU A 191 2.02 4.11 3.38
N THR A 192 1.61 2.98 2.82
CA THR A 192 0.37 2.28 3.20
C THR A 192 0.41 1.87 4.67
N ALA A 193 1.54 1.38 5.17
CA ALA A 193 1.71 1.10 6.60
C ALA A 193 1.46 2.38 7.42
N ALA A 194 2.23 3.44 7.18
CA ALA A 194 2.17 4.71 7.90
C ALA A 194 0.77 5.35 7.87
N ALA A 195 0.10 5.30 6.72
CA ALA A 195 -1.23 5.86 6.52
C ALA A 195 -2.34 5.06 7.20
N THR A 196 -2.14 3.77 7.48
CA THR A 196 -3.20 2.87 7.96
C THR A 196 -2.98 2.32 9.37
N VAL A 197 -1.92 2.78 10.07
CA VAL A 197 -1.65 2.40 11.47
C VAL A 197 -2.80 2.80 12.41
N ALA A 198 -3.33 4.02 12.27
CA ALA A 198 -4.30 4.55 13.21
C ALA A 198 -5.67 3.86 13.08
N SER A 199 -6.34 3.63 14.21
CA SER A 199 -7.67 3.02 14.24
C SER A 199 -8.77 3.94 13.69
N ARG A 200 -8.58 5.26 13.71
CA ARG A 200 -9.55 6.26 13.24
C ARG A 200 -8.96 7.10 12.10
N PRO A 201 -9.72 7.38 11.02
CA PRO A 201 -9.25 8.25 9.93
C PRO A 201 -9.02 9.68 10.43
N SER A 202 -7.92 10.28 10.01
CA SER A 202 -7.60 11.67 10.35
C SER A 202 -6.64 12.30 9.34
N ARG A 203 -6.56 13.64 9.35
CA ARG A 203 -5.57 14.39 8.56
C ARG A 203 -4.12 13.99 8.88
N ALA A 204 -3.88 13.49 10.09
CA ALA A 204 -2.58 12.98 10.49
C ALA A 204 -2.12 11.80 9.62
N ASP A 205 -3.04 10.99 9.09
CA ASP A 205 -2.68 9.81 8.29
C ASP A 205 -1.99 10.21 6.98
N PHE A 206 -2.48 11.28 6.33
CA PHE A 206 -1.82 11.87 5.17
C PHE A 206 -0.41 12.39 5.53
N ILE A 207 -0.28 13.08 6.67
CA ILE A 207 1.01 13.64 7.10
C ILE A 207 2.00 12.53 7.44
N LYS A 208 1.54 11.43 8.05
CA LYS A 208 2.37 10.23 8.28
C LYS A 208 2.83 9.61 6.96
N ALA A 209 1.93 9.46 5.99
CA ALA A 209 2.28 8.98 4.65
C ALA A 209 3.33 9.88 3.99
N LEU A 210 3.18 11.20 4.10
CA LEU A 210 4.13 12.17 3.53
C LEU A 210 5.49 12.11 4.23
N LEU A 211 5.51 11.98 5.56
CA LEU A 211 6.75 11.81 6.30
C LEU A 211 7.47 10.50 5.94
N ALA A 212 6.72 9.40 5.77
CA ALA A 212 7.27 8.13 5.29
C ALA A 212 7.81 8.26 3.86
N ALA A 213 7.11 8.97 2.97
CA ALA A 213 7.56 9.24 1.61
C ALA A 213 8.87 10.04 1.58
N ILE A 214 9.00 11.04 2.45
CA ILE A 214 10.22 11.84 2.60
C ILE A 214 11.37 10.98 3.12
N ASP A 215 11.14 10.16 4.15
CA ASP A 215 12.16 9.28 4.73
C ASP A 215 12.64 8.25 3.70
N GLU A 216 11.72 7.58 3.00
CA GLU A 216 12.02 6.61 1.93
C GLU A 216 12.86 7.22 0.80
N ASN A 217 12.73 8.53 0.56
CA ASN A 217 13.47 9.25 -0.47
C ASN A 217 14.69 10.02 0.06
N SER A 218 15.10 9.76 1.30
CA SER A 218 16.36 10.26 1.85
C SER A 218 17.57 9.52 1.28
N GLU A 219 18.74 10.17 1.26
CA GLU A 219 20.01 9.57 0.85
C GLU A 219 20.34 8.28 1.61
N ARG A 220 19.97 8.19 2.90
CA ARG A 220 20.09 6.98 3.71
C ARG A 220 19.34 5.78 3.10
N ASN A 221 18.23 6.05 2.44
CA ASN A 221 17.39 5.08 1.76
C ASN A 221 17.61 5.11 0.23
N HIS A 222 18.79 5.54 -0.22
CA HIS A 222 19.18 5.63 -1.64
C HIS A 222 18.36 6.62 -2.49
N GLY A 223 17.67 7.57 -1.85
CA GLY A 223 16.95 8.65 -2.51
C GLY A 223 17.80 9.91 -2.75
N GLN A 224 17.12 10.98 -3.17
CA GLN A 224 17.74 12.24 -3.59
C GLN A 224 17.58 13.38 -2.57
N LEU A 225 16.93 13.13 -1.43
CA LEU A 225 16.82 14.12 -0.36
C LEU A 225 18.00 14.02 0.61
N PRO A 226 18.64 15.13 0.99
CA PRO A 226 19.76 15.12 1.93
C PRO A 226 19.40 14.48 3.28
N ASN A 227 20.34 13.77 3.90
CA ASN A 227 20.10 13.09 5.18
C ASN A 227 19.69 14.02 6.35
N ASP A 228 20.14 15.27 6.32
CA ASP A 228 19.83 16.29 7.30
C ASP A 228 18.60 17.13 6.94
N PHE A 229 17.97 16.84 5.80
CA PHE A 229 16.78 17.55 5.35
C PHE A 229 15.60 17.30 6.31
N LYS A 230 15.17 18.38 6.96
CA LYS A 230 13.97 18.39 7.81
C LYS A 230 13.12 19.59 7.49
N VAL A 231 11.96 19.34 6.93
CA VAL A 231 10.93 20.36 6.70
C VAL A 231 10.28 20.77 8.03
N THR A 232 9.98 22.06 8.21
CA THR A 232 9.31 22.56 9.42
C THR A 232 7.87 22.07 9.53
N ASP A 233 7.34 22.15 10.75
CA ASP A 233 5.94 21.84 11.03
C ASP A 233 4.98 22.79 10.28
N ASN A 234 5.34 24.06 10.14
CA ASN A 234 4.54 25.06 9.41
C ASN A 234 4.52 24.76 7.91
N THR A 235 5.66 24.45 7.31
CA THR A 235 5.72 24.12 5.88
C THR A 235 4.91 22.87 5.55
N LEU A 236 4.99 21.82 6.38
CA LEU A 236 4.11 20.66 6.22
C LEU A 236 2.63 21.01 6.38
N ALA A 237 2.30 21.88 7.33
CA ALA A 237 0.93 22.30 7.57
C ALA A 237 0.34 23.07 6.38
N SER A 238 1.09 24.02 5.81
CA SER A 238 0.68 24.78 4.63
C SER A 238 0.55 23.89 3.40
N LEU A 239 1.53 23.01 3.16
CA LEU A 239 1.47 22.05 2.05
C LEU A 239 0.28 21.11 2.18
N ALA A 240 0.09 20.50 3.35
CA ALA A 240 -1.02 19.58 3.62
C ALA A 240 -2.38 20.29 3.44
N SER A 241 -2.52 21.51 3.96
CA SER A 241 -3.76 22.28 3.81
C SER A 241 -4.06 22.61 2.35
N CYS A 242 -3.05 22.98 1.58
CA CYS A 242 -3.21 23.29 0.15
C CYS A 242 -3.50 22.03 -0.67
N VAL A 243 -2.74 20.94 -0.54
CA VAL A 243 -2.98 19.73 -1.34
C VAL A 243 -4.27 19.02 -0.97
N LEU A 244 -4.73 19.10 0.28
CA LEU A 244 -6.01 18.51 0.71
C LEU A 244 -7.21 19.43 0.48
N ASP A 245 -6.99 20.63 -0.08
CA ASP A 245 -8.02 21.62 -0.37
C ASP A 245 -8.82 22.07 0.86
N LEU A 246 -8.13 22.21 2.00
CA LEU A 246 -8.78 22.58 3.26
C LEU A 246 -9.11 24.07 3.25
N GLY A 247 -10.36 24.38 3.64
CA GLY A 247 -10.82 25.75 3.87
C GLY A 247 -10.24 26.34 5.17
N ALA A 248 -10.45 27.65 5.38
CA ALA A 248 -9.87 28.39 6.49
C ALA A 248 -10.18 27.81 7.89
N GLU A 249 -11.38 27.26 8.06
CA GLU A 249 -11.83 26.64 9.32
C GLU A 249 -11.21 25.25 9.58
N ASP A 250 -10.62 24.66 8.54
CA ASP A 250 -10.17 23.27 8.50
C ASP A 250 -8.67 23.14 8.27
N LEU A 251 -7.92 24.25 8.32
CA LEU A 251 -6.48 24.23 8.07
C LEU A 251 -5.75 23.32 9.06
N VAL A 252 -4.76 22.61 8.56
CA VAL A 252 -3.73 22.01 9.40
C VAL A 252 -2.82 23.16 9.85
N ASP A 253 -2.53 23.24 11.15
CA ASP A 253 -1.60 24.22 11.71
C ASP A 253 -0.27 23.57 12.14
N GLY A 254 0.79 24.38 12.24
CA GLY A 254 2.10 23.91 12.71
C GLY A 254 2.04 23.22 14.08
N PRO A 255 1.32 23.75 15.08
CA PRO A 255 1.12 23.08 16.37
C PRO A 255 0.54 21.66 16.26
N TYR A 256 -0.41 21.42 15.35
CA TYR A 256 -0.95 20.09 15.08
C TYR A 256 0.12 19.14 14.54
N VAL A 257 0.90 19.57 13.54
CA VAL A 257 1.99 18.77 12.95
C VAL A 257 3.07 18.46 13.99
N LYS A 258 3.42 19.44 14.83
CA LYS A 258 4.39 19.27 15.92
C LYS A 258 3.97 18.18 16.90
N ARG A 259 2.71 18.22 17.36
CA ARG A 259 2.14 17.21 18.27
C ARG A 259 2.14 15.83 17.62
N LEU A 260 1.83 15.75 16.33
CA LEU A 260 1.86 14.49 15.58
C LEU A 260 3.27 13.90 15.55
N ARG A 261 4.27 14.67 15.13
CA ARG A 261 5.67 14.23 15.08
C ARG A 261 6.21 13.82 16.45
N GLN A 262 5.81 14.51 17.51
CA GLN A 262 6.20 14.13 18.87
C GLN A 262 5.66 12.74 19.24
N ARG A 263 4.38 12.46 18.94
CA ARG A 263 3.78 11.14 19.19
C ARG A 263 4.44 10.02 18.40
N GLU A 264 4.80 10.26 17.13
CA GLU A 264 5.53 9.26 16.33
C GLU A 264 6.89 8.92 16.94
N ARG A 265 7.63 9.92 17.48
CA ARG A 265 8.90 9.68 18.18
C ARG A 265 8.74 8.93 19.49
N ASP A 266 7.69 9.23 20.24
CA ASP A 266 7.44 8.60 21.54
C ASP A 266 6.87 7.18 21.39
N GLY A 267 6.14 6.88 20.32
CA GLY A 267 5.62 5.55 20.01
C GLY A 267 6.58 4.62 19.28
N ALA A 268 7.72 5.14 18.79
CA ALA A 268 8.81 4.34 18.21
C ALA A 268 9.83 3.85 19.26
N LYS A 269 9.55 4.06 20.56
CA LYS A 269 10.31 3.53 21.71
C LYS A 269 9.56 2.37 22.34
#